data_AF-A0A2A7UWY4-F1
#
_entry.id   AF-A0A2A7UWY4-F1
#
_cell.length_a   1.000
_cell.length_b   1.000
_cell.length_c   1.000
_cell.angle_alpha   90.00
_cell.angle_beta   90.00
_cell.angle_gamma   90.00
#
_symmetry.space_group_name_H-M   'P 1'
#
loop_
_entity.id
_entity.type
_entity.pdbx_description
1 polymer ?
#
loop_
_entity_poly.entity_id
_entity_poly.type
_entity_poly.pdbx_seq_one_letter_code
_entity_poly.pdbx_strand_id
1 'polypeptide(L)'
;MSAAQYRAERAQRLLEDPLLQEARQTVIQALQSEVLSLPLGERERREAAVAMLKGAEQFFRVFELVMDGYKLERAELTNAAQIQARHHAIEERMRNG
;
A
#
# COMPACT_ATOMS: atom_id res chain seq x y z
N MET A 1 -1.06 0.02 21.97
CA MET A 1 -1.34 -0.01 20.52
C MET A 1 -2.13 -1.26 20.20
N SER A 2 -3.23 -1.13 19.44
CA SER A 2 -3.94 -2.32 18.93
C SER A 2 -3.14 -2.98 17.80
N ALA A 3 -3.38 -4.28 17.56
CA ALA A 3 -2.76 -5.00 16.44
C ALA A 3 -3.06 -4.35 15.08
N ALA A 4 -4.25 -3.74 14.93
CA ALA A 4 -4.64 -2.97 13.76
C ALA A 4 -3.76 -1.71 13.56
N GLN A 5 -3.56 -0.91 14.62
CA GLN A 5 -2.68 0.27 14.57
C GLN A 5 -1.24 -0.10 14.19
N TYR A 6 -0.71 -1.20 14.76
CA TYR A 6 0.63 -1.67 14.45
C TYR A 6 0.76 -2.11 12.98
N ARG A 7 -0.22 -2.83 12.43
CA ARG A 7 -0.24 -3.21 11.01
C ARG A 7 -0.31 -1.99 10.10
N ALA A 8 -1.13 -1.00 10.44
CA ALA A 8 -1.26 0.21 9.64
C ALA A 8 0.01 1.08 9.64
N GLU A 9 0.71 1.19 10.77
CA GLU A 9 2.00 1.89 10.81
C GLU A 9 3.08 1.18 9.98
N ARG A 10 3.16 -0.15 10.08
CA ARG A 10 4.12 -0.92 9.26
C ARG A 10 3.80 -0.82 7.78
N ALA A 11 2.52 -0.85 7.42
CA ALA A 11 2.08 -0.63 6.05
C ALA A 11 2.55 0.75 5.55
N GLN A 12 2.26 1.82 6.28
CA GLN A 12 2.66 3.16 5.83
C GLN A 12 4.17 3.29 5.59
N ARG A 13 5.01 2.74 6.48
CA ARG A 13 6.47 2.74 6.29
C ARG A 13 6.91 2.03 5.03
N LEU A 14 6.28 0.91 4.70
CA LEU A 14 6.56 0.14 3.48
C LEU A 14 6.17 0.90 2.21
N LEU A 15 5.06 1.64 2.21
CA LEU A 15 4.65 2.46 1.05
C LEU A 15 5.62 3.61 0.77
N GLU A 16 6.11 4.23 1.84
CA GLU A 16 7.04 5.35 1.80
C GLU A 16 8.50 4.90 1.66
N ASP A 17 8.75 3.58 1.66
CA ASP A 17 10.09 3.01 1.58
C ASP A 17 10.70 3.28 0.19
N PRO A 18 11.79 4.07 0.10
CA PRO A 18 12.45 4.36 -1.17
C PRO A 18 12.95 3.09 -1.87
N LEU A 19 13.39 2.08 -1.11
CA LEU A 19 13.87 0.82 -1.68
C LEU A 19 12.74 0.04 -2.35
N LEU A 20 11.53 0.09 -1.80
CA LEU A 20 10.37 -0.56 -2.43
C LEU A 20 10.00 0.13 -3.75
N GLN A 21 10.01 1.46 -3.76
CA GLN A 21 9.74 2.24 -4.97
C GLN A 21 10.80 2.01 -6.04
N GLU A 22 12.07 1.98 -5.66
CA GLU A 22 13.18 1.67 -6.57
C GLU A 22 13.11 0.24 -7.11
N ALA A 23 12.82 -0.74 -6.25
CA ALA A 23 12.66 -2.14 -6.66
C ALA A 23 11.50 -2.30 -7.64
N ARG A 24 10.35 -1.65 -7.38
CA ARG A 24 9.22 -1.61 -8.30
C ARG A 24 9.63 -1.06 -9.66
N GLN A 25 10.25 0.12 -9.68
CA GLN A 25 10.66 0.77 -10.92
C GLN A 25 11.63 -0.11 -11.72
N THR A 26 12.60 -0.71 -11.03
CA THR A 26 13.59 -1.62 -11.62
C THR A 26 12.92 -2.82 -12.29
N VAL A 27 11.98 -3.48 -11.60
CA VAL A 27 11.27 -4.66 -12.15
C VAL A 27 10.46 -4.27 -13.39
N ILE A 28 9.70 -3.18 -13.32
CA ILE A 28 8.87 -2.72 -14.44
C ILE A 28 9.74 -2.36 -15.64
N GLN A 29 10.82 -1.61 -15.45
CA GLN A 29 11.73 -1.22 -16.53
C GLN A 29 12.43 -2.43 -17.15
N ALA A 30 12.88 -3.40 -16.35
CA ALA A 30 13.51 -4.61 -16.86
C ALA A 30 12.55 -5.42 -17.73
N LEU A 31 11.30 -5.61 -17.29
CA LEU A 31 10.29 -6.34 -18.05
C LEU A 31 9.86 -5.59 -19.33
N GLN A 32 9.74 -4.25 -19.27
CA GLN A 32 9.48 -3.44 -20.47
C GLN A 32 10.62 -3.55 -21.48
N SER A 33 11.86 -3.46 -21.02
CA SER A 33 13.05 -3.62 -21.86
C SER A 33 13.09 -4.99 -22.53
N GLU A 34 12.80 -6.06 -21.78
CA GLU A 34 12.73 -7.43 -22.32
C GLU A 34 11.66 -7.57 -23.40
N VAL A 35 10.45 -7.05 -23.16
CA VAL A 35 9.37 -7.09 -24.16
C VAL A 35 9.77 -6.39 -25.46
N LEU A 36 10.52 -5.28 -25.37
CA LEU A 36 10.95 -4.49 -26.51
C LEU A 36 12.17 -5.09 -27.23
N SER A 37 13.05 -5.80 -26.51
CA SER A 37 14.27 -6.39 -27.06
C SER A 37 14.04 -7.68 -27.83
N LEU A 38 12.97 -8.42 -27.54
CA LEU A 38 12.70 -9.73 -28.14
C LEU A 38 12.45 -9.64 -29.66
N PRO A 39 13.05 -10.49 -30.50
CA PRO A 39 12.79 -10.53 -31.94
C PRO A 39 11.32 -10.84 -32.28
N LEU A 40 10.84 -10.40 -33.44
CA LEU A 40 9.46 -10.67 -33.90
C LEU A 40 9.14 -12.16 -34.06
N GLY A 41 10.16 -12.99 -34.30
CA GLY A 41 10.01 -14.44 -34.41
C GLY A 41 9.76 -15.15 -33.07
N GLU A 42 10.04 -14.51 -31.94
CA GLU A 42 9.94 -15.11 -30.61
C GLU A 42 8.58 -14.78 -29.95
N ARG A 43 7.50 -15.11 -30.65
CA ARG A 43 6.13 -14.77 -30.23
C ARG A 43 5.78 -15.27 -28.82
N GLU A 44 6.05 -16.53 -28.52
CA GLU A 44 5.70 -17.13 -27.21
C GLU A 44 6.46 -16.47 -26.06
N ARG A 45 7.76 -16.18 -26.25
CA ARG A 45 8.56 -15.45 -25.25
C ARG A 45 8.06 -14.03 -25.04
N ARG A 46 7.69 -13.34 -26.11
CA ARG A 46 7.11 -11.99 -26.03
C ARG A 46 5.77 -12.01 -25.29
N GLU A 47 4.91 -12.98 -25.58
CA GLU A 47 3.63 -13.16 -24.87
C GLU A 47 3.86 -13.44 -23.37
N ALA A 48 4.84 -14.29 -23.02
CA ALA A 48 5.21 -14.55 -21.63
C ALA A 48 5.77 -13.30 -20.93
N ALA A 49 6.66 -12.54 -21.57
CA ALA A 49 7.22 -11.32 -21.02
C ALA A 49 6.14 -10.24 -20.80
N VAL A 50 5.19 -10.11 -21.73
CA VAL A 50 4.03 -9.21 -21.57
C VAL A 50 3.13 -9.66 -20.41
N ALA A 51 2.88 -10.97 -20.27
CA ALA A 51 2.11 -11.51 -19.15
C ALA A 51 2.79 -11.24 -17.81
N MET A 52 4.11 -11.39 -17.73
CA MET A 52 4.90 -11.05 -16.55
C MET A 52 4.84 -9.56 -16.22
N LEU A 53 4.99 -8.68 -17.20
CA LEU A 53 4.86 -7.23 -17.01
C LEU A 53 3.50 -6.86 -16.43
N LYS A 54 2.41 -7.36 -17.03
CA LYS A 54 1.04 -7.14 -16.53
C LYS A 54 0.86 -7.69 -15.12
N GLY A 55 1.40 -8.87 -14.84
CA GLY A 55 1.34 -9.48 -13.51
C GLY A 55 2.07 -8.64 -12.46
N ALA A 56 3.24 -8.10 -12.79
CA ALA A 56 3.97 -7.20 -11.91
C ALA A 56 3.20 -5.91 -11.64
N GLU A 57 2.65 -5.27 -12.67
CA GLU A 57 1.82 -4.06 -12.52
C GLU A 57 0.59 -4.31 -11.63
N GLN A 58 -0.11 -5.43 -11.86
CA GLN A 58 -1.26 -5.84 -11.04
C GLN A 58 -0.87 -6.11 -9.59
N PHE A 59 0.25 -6.80 -9.35
CA PHE A 59 0.75 -7.07 -8.01
C PHE A 59 1.01 -5.76 -7.23
N PHE A 60 1.76 -4.83 -7.81
CA PHE A 60 2.03 -3.55 -7.16
C PHE A 60 0.75 -2.74 -6.94
N ARG A 61 -0.21 -2.81 -7.87
CA ARG A 61 -1.50 -2.13 -7.70
C ARG A 61 -2.33 -2.71 -6.55
N VAL A 62 -2.41 -4.03 -6.42
CA VAL A 62 -3.10 -4.68 -5.30
C VAL A 62 -2.40 -4.35 -3.99
N PHE A 63 -1.07 -4.36 -3.99
CA PHE A 63 -0.27 -3.98 -2.83
C PHE A 63 -0.60 -2.55 -2.38
N GLU A 64 -0.61 -1.56 -3.28
CA GLU A 64 -1.05 -0.19 -2.97
C GLU A 64 -2.45 -0.14 -2.34
N LEU A 65 -3.42 -0.84 -2.93
CA LEU A 65 -4.81 -0.85 -2.45
C LEU A 65 -4.94 -1.42 -1.04
N VAL A 66 -4.26 -2.53 -0.74
CA VAL A 66 -4.22 -3.11 0.60
C VAL A 66 -3.67 -2.11 1.60
N MET A 67 -2.64 -1.38 1.19
CA MET A 67 -1.91 -0.47 2.06
C MET A 67 -2.67 0.83 2.30
N ASP A 68 -3.40 1.33 1.31
CA ASP A 68 -4.34 2.44 1.48
C ASP A 68 -5.55 2.05 2.35
N GLY A 69 -6.01 0.80 2.28
CA GLY A 69 -7.01 0.26 3.21
C GLY A 69 -6.57 0.36 4.67
N TYR A 70 -5.29 0.06 4.97
CA TYR A 70 -4.74 0.23 6.32
C TYR A 70 -4.64 1.69 6.76
N LYS A 71 -4.39 2.64 5.85
CA LYS A 71 -4.41 4.08 6.18
C LYS A 71 -5.81 4.52 6.61
N LEU A 72 -6.84 4.05 5.91
CA LEU A 72 -8.24 4.35 6.25
C LEU A 72 -8.58 3.80 7.65
N GLU A 73 -8.25 2.53 7.92
CA GLU A 73 -8.48 1.90 9.23
C GLU A 73 -7.79 2.69 10.36
N ARG A 74 -6.55 3.15 10.15
CA ARG A 74 -5.85 4.00 11.11
C ARG A 74 -6.54 5.34 11.33
N ALA A 75 -7.01 5.99 10.27
CA ALA A 75 -7.72 7.27 10.38
C ALA A 75 -9.01 7.11 11.19
N GLU A 76 -9.77 6.05 10.95
CA GLU A 76 -10.99 5.71 11.70
C GLU A 76 -10.71 5.46 13.18
N LEU A 77 -9.69 4.66 13.50
CA LEU A 77 -9.27 4.40 14.89
C LEU A 77 -8.82 5.68 15.61
N THR A 78 -8.16 6.59 14.90
CA THR A 78 -7.71 7.88 15.45
C THR A 78 -8.90 8.79 15.73
N ASN A 79 -9.88 8.84 14.83
CA ASN A 79 -11.11 9.60 15.01
C ASN A 79 -11.93 9.05 16.19
N ALA A 80 -12.09 7.73 16.29
CA ALA A 80 -12.78 7.08 17.40
C ALA A 80 -12.14 7.43 18.75
N ALA A 81 -10.81 7.39 18.84
CA ALA A 81 -10.07 7.78 20.04
C ALA A 81 -10.29 9.27 20.41
N GLN A 82 -10.31 10.16 19.42
CA GLN A 82 -10.59 11.59 19.65
C GLN A 82 -12.01 11.85 20.13
N ILE A 83 -13.01 11.15 19.56
CA ILE A 83 -14.41 11.24 19.99
C ILE A 83 -14.55 10.77 21.45
N GLN A 84 -13.93 9.64 21.81
CA GLN A 84 -13.97 9.12 23.17
C GLN A 84 -13.30 10.07 24.17
N ALA A 85 -12.15 10.65 23.83
CA ALA A 85 -11.47 11.63 24.66
C ALA A 85 -12.34 12.89 24.90
N ARG A 86 -13.05 13.36 23.87
CA ARG A 86 -13.99 14.48 23.99
C ARG A 86 -15.18 14.13 24.89
N HIS A 87 -15.75 12.95 24.74
CA HIS A 87 -16.84 12.47 25.60
C HIS A 87 -16.43 12.45 27.08
N HIS A 88 -15.27 11.87 27.38
CA HIS A 88 -14.75 11.81 28.76
C HIS A 88 -14.54 13.21 29.34
N ALA A 89 -13.96 14.14 28.57
CA ALA A 89 -13.76 15.52 29.01
C ALA A 89 -15.08 16.27 29.28
N ILE A 90 -16.15 15.96 28.54
CA ILE A 90 -17.49 16.50 28.77
C ILE A 90 -18.09 15.91 30.06
N GLU A 91 -17.98 14.60 30.26
CA GLU A 91 -18.48 13.93 31.46
C GLU A 91 -17.78 14.43 32.74
N GLU A 92 -16.46 14.60 32.70
CA GLU A 92 -15.73 15.19 33.83
C GLU A 92 -16.14 16.63 34.12
N ARG A 93 -16.40 17.44 33.08
CA ARG A 93 -16.94 18.79 33.26
C ARG A 93 -18.34 18.80 33.86
N MET A 94 -19.22 17.88 33.46
CA MET A 94 -20.56 17.77 34.04
C MET A 94 -20.53 17.24 35.48
N ARG A 95 -19.53 16.43 35.84
CA ARG A 95 -19.38 15.86 37.18
C ARG A 95 -18.73 16.82 38.18
N ASN A 96 -17.89 17.72 37.68
CA ASN A 96 -17.16 18.73 38.47
C ASN A 96 -17.77 20.14 38.38
N GLY A 97 -18.91 20.28 37.70
CA GLY A 97 -19.65 21.53 37.52
C GLY A 97 -20.91 21.60 38.36
#